data_AF-A0A8J1LSM0-F1
#
_entry.id   AF-A0A8J1LSM0-F1
#
_cell.length_a   1.000
_cell.length_b   1.000
_cell.length_c   1.000
_cell.angle_alpha   90.00
_cell.angle_beta   90.00
_cell.angle_gamma   90.00
#
_symmetry.space_group_name_H-M   'P 1'
#
loop_
_entity.id
_entity.type
_entity.pdbx_description
1 polymer ?
#
loop_
_entity_poly.entity_id
_entity_poly.type
_entity_poly.pdbx_seq_one_letter_code
_entity_poly.pdbx_strand_id
1 'polypeptide(L)'
;MGGDTSTGGTQTDPSLTACRTVALGMAAHRDSVLLPQRMLLLKADVVGLLELEEQLRKVLKTSILSLAGHNQGGFISQALSYDTDQGRVFVKINCGAQATIMFTGEVASLKGIKETATVRVPEPIAMADLPSGGGLLILEYLQMRSIGRFAEKLGEQLADLHLHNILLKRKSQRQKGTIGERNQAVDKFGFHTMTCCGYIPQIKLHKAFKDTLIIPSLLHGDLWEANVAEDESGPLLFDPGSFYGHSEYDLSIGEMFGAQGMAFFSSYHRKIPKAPGFETRSLLYQLFHSLNNWNHFGSDFQASSLSLMRAILDSL
;
A
#
# COMPACT_ATOMS: atom_id res chain seq x y z
N MET A 1 -39.68 -32.43 31.37
CA MET A 1 -39.10 -31.10 31.67
C MET A 1 -37.85 -30.99 30.83
N GLY A 2 -37.96 -30.22 29.74
CA GLY A 2 -36.95 -30.14 28.69
C GLY A 2 -35.76 -29.28 29.12
N GLY A 3 -34.57 -29.69 28.69
CA GLY A 3 -33.34 -28.92 28.80
C GLY A 3 -33.27 -27.87 27.70
N ASP A 4 -32.68 -26.72 28.03
CA ASP A 4 -32.43 -25.65 27.09
C ASP A 4 -30.92 -25.33 27.10
N THR A 5 -30.24 -25.77 26.04
CA THR A 5 -28.85 -25.45 25.73
C THR A 5 -28.82 -24.11 25.00
N SER A 6 -28.50 -23.01 25.70
CA SER A 6 -28.21 -21.74 25.04
C SER A 6 -26.78 -21.76 24.50
N THR A 7 -26.68 -21.80 23.17
CA THR A 7 -25.43 -21.60 22.44
C THR A 7 -25.14 -20.09 22.41
N GLY A 8 -24.06 -19.68 23.06
CA GLY A 8 -23.53 -18.32 22.98
C GLY A 8 -22.94 -18.09 21.59
N GLY A 9 -23.76 -17.64 20.65
CA GLY A 9 -23.29 -17.15 19.36
C GLY A 9 -22.49 -15.87 19.55
N THR A 10 -21.19 -15.91 19.29
CA THR A 10 -20.38 -14.71 19.09
C THR A 10 -20.95 -13.94 17.89
N GLN A 11 -21.72 -12.89 18.16
CA GLN A 11 -22.07 -11.89 17.16
C GLN A 11 -20.77 -11.27 16.65
N THR A 12 -20.38 -11.66 15.44
CA THR A 12 -19.34 -10.95 14.69
C THR A 12 -19.97 -9.66 14.20
N ASP A 13 -19.36 -8.54 14.56
CA ASP A 13 -19.76 -7.22 14.07
C ASP A 13 -19.63 -7.20 12.54
N PRO A 14 -20.73 -6.95 11.78
CA PRO A 14 -20.71 -6.86 10.32
C PRO A 14 -19.73 -5.82 9.77
N SER A 15 -19.31 -4.83 10.59
CA SER A 15 -18.35 -3.79 10.21
C SER A 15 -16.91 -4.29 10.02
N LEU A 16 -16.56 -5.44 10.61
CA LEU A 16 -15.20 -6.03 10.57
C LEU A 16 -15.03 -7.10 9.48
N THR A 17 -16.13 -7.65 8.94
CA THR A 17 -16.10 -8.73 7.95
C THR A 17 -15.77 -8.25 6.53
N ALA A 18 -15.99 -6.96 6.23
CA ALA A 18 -15.78 -6.37 4.91
C ALA A 18 -14.31 -6.09 4.54
N CYS A 19 -13.37 -6.32 5.47
CA CYS A 19 -11.96 -5.94 5.35
C CYS A 19 -11.04 -7.07 4.86
N ARG A 20 -11.57 -8.19 4.35
CA ARG A 20 -10.77 -9.37 3.99
C ARG A 20 -10.31 -9.29 2.53
N THR A 21 -8.99 -9.28 2.26
CA THR A 21 -8.23 -9.80 1.07
C THR A 21 -7.39 -8.82 0.13
N VAL A 22 -6.04 -8.86 0.10
CA VAL A 22 -5.02 -8.52 -0.97
C VAL A 22 -3.74 -9.43 -0.98
N ALA A 23 -3.41 -10.18 -2.06
CA ALA A 23 -2.03 -10.43 -2.61
C ALA A 23 -1.86 -11.75 -3.43
N LEU A 24 -1.60 -11.65 -4.74
CA LEU A 24 -1.12 -12.67 -5.73
C LEU A 24 -1.56 -12.21 -7.13
N GLY A 25 -0.61 -11.98 -8.05
CA GLY A 25 -0.95 -11.92 -9.47
C GLY A 25 -0.13 -11.03 -10.40
N MET A 26 1.14 -10.73 -10.14
CA MET A 26 2.03 -10.19 -11.18
C MET A 26 3.26 -11.07 -11.35
N ALA A 27 3.08 -12.24 -11.98
CA ALA A 27 4.17 -13.05 -12.49
C ALA A 27 4.15 -13.05 -14.03
N ALA A 28 5.26 -12.58 -14.58
CA ALA A 28 5.84 -12.78 -15.90
C ALA A 28 5.02 -13.48 -17.01
N HIS A 29 5.01 -12.84 -18.18
CA HIS A 29 4.70 -13.42 -19.49
C HIS A 29 5.10 -14.90 -19.62
N ARG A 30 4.12 -15.76 -19.88
CA ARG A 30 4.28 -16.93 -20.76
C ARG A 30 3.06 -17.06 -21.66
N ASP A 31 3.35 -17.12 -22.96
CA ASP A 31 2.40 -17.32 -24.03
C ASP A 31 1.51 -18.55 -23.81
N SER A 32 0.19 -18.39 -23.97
CA SER A 32 -0.66 -19.37 -24.68
C SER A 32 -2.13 -18.91 -24.75
N VAL A 33 -2.61 -18.83 -26.01
CA VAL A 33 -4.01 -18.96 -26.46
C VAL A 33 -4.97 -17.80 -26.17
N LEU A 34 -5.07 -16.92 -27.19
CA LEU A 34 -6.20 -16.04 -27.48
C LEU A 34 -7.48 -16.85 -27.73
N LEU A 35 -8.40 -16.89 -26.77
CA LEU A 35 -9.85 -17.14 -26.96
C LEU A 35 -10.65 -16.75 -25.70
N PRO A 36 -11.89 -16.29 -25.85
CA PRO A 36 -12.29 -14.89 -25.83
C PRO A 36 -12.37 -14.29 -24.41
N GLN A 37 -11.55 -13.26 -24.17
CA GLN A 37 -11.39 -12.51 -22.92
C GLN A 37 -12.64 -11.73 -22.45
N ARG A 38 -13.78 -11.87 -23.13
CA ARG A 38 -15.09 -11.34 -22.68
C ARG A 38 -15.74 -12.20 -21.59
N MET A 39 -15.31 -13.45 -21.39
CA MET A 39 -16.02 -14.40 -20.51
C MET A 39 -15.61 -14.35 -19.03
N LEU A 40 -14.49 -13.70 -18.67
CA LEU A 40 -14.11 -13.51 -17.26
C LEU A 40 -14.82 -12.32 -16.59
N LEU A 41 -15.59 -11.54 -17.36
CA LEU A 41 -16.51 -10.50 -16.87
C LEU A 41 -17.78 -11.07 -16.20
N LEU A 42 -18.04 -12.38 -16.29
CA LEU A 42 -19.29 -13.04 -15.85
C LEU A 42 -19.49 -13.19 -14.33
N LYS A 43 -18.88 -12.34 -13.50
CA LYS A 43 -19.30 -12.12 -12.10
C LYS A 43 -19.72 -10.68 -11.80
N ALA A 44 -19.51 -9.74 -12.73
CA ALA A 44 -20.19 -8.45 -12.72
C ALA A 44 -21.40 -8.57 -13.64
N ASP A 45 -22.60 -8.26 -13.14
CA ASP A 45 -23.77 -8.16 -13.99
C ASP A 45 -23.49 -7.12 -15.10
N VAL A 46 -24.01 -7.33 -16.32
CA VAL A 46 -23.84 -6.43 -17.47
C VAL A 46 -24.22 -4.98 -17.11
N VAL A 47 -25.17 -4.84 -16.19
CA VAL A 47 -25.59 -3.57 -15.59
C VAL A 47 -24.42 -2.83 -14.91
N GLY A 48 -23.57 -3.53 -14.15
CA GLY A 48 -22.46 -2.92 -13.43
C GLY A 48 -21.34 -2.40 -14.33
N LEU A 49 -21.11 -3.03 -15.49
CA LEU A 49 -20.10 -2.57 -16.45
C LEU A 49 -20.53 -1.28 -17.15
N LEU A 50 -21.81 -1.18 -17.53
CA LEU A 50 -22.35 0.03 -18.17
C LEU A 50 -22.30 1.23 -17.21
N GLU A 51 -22.66 1.00 -15.95
CA GLU A 51 -22.61 2.02 -14.90
C GLU A 51 -21.17 2.53 -14.67
N LEU A 52 -20.20 1.61 -14.60
CA LEU A 52 -18.78 1.93 -14.51
C LEU A 52 -18.33 2.82 -15.67
N GLU A 53 -18.61 2.40 -16.92
CA GLU A 53 -18.19 3.13 -18.10
C GLU A 53 -18.84 4.52 -18.19
N GLU A 54 -20.11 4.66 -17.78
CA GLU A 54 -20.79 5.94 -17.71
C GLU A 54 -20.14 6.88 -16.68
N GLN A 55 -19.83 6.39 -15.48
CA GLN A 55 -19.11 7.18 -14.47
C GLN A 55 -17.71 7.57 -14.95
N LEU A 56 -16.98 6.66 -15.58
CA LEU A 56 -15.65 6.96 -16.14
C LEU A 56 -15.72 8.06 -17.20
N ARG A 57 -16.66 7.99 -18.16
CA ARG A 57 -16.86 9.04 -19.17
C ARG A 57 -17.16 10.40 -18.54
N LYS A 58 -18.04 10.41 -17.54
CA LYS A 58 -18.43 11.64 -16.83
C LYS A 58 -17.26 12.28 -16.09
N VAL A 59 -16.52 11.48 -15.33
CA VAL A 59 -15.45 11.96 -14.44
C VAL A 59 -14.21 12.37 -15.23
N LEU A 60 -13.85 11.58 -16.24
CA LEU A 60 -12.71 11.87 -17.12
C LEU A 60 -13.05 12.87 -18.23
N LYS A 61 -14.34 13.19 -18.41
CA LYS A 61 -14.85 14.04 -19.49
C LYS A 61 -14.38 13.56 -20.87
N THR A 62 -14.34 12.25 -21.07
CA THR A 62 -13.85 11.62 -22.30
C THR A 62 -15.00 11.18 -23.20
N SER A 63 -14.83 11.40 -24.50
CA SER A 63 -15.73 10.90 -25.55
C SER A 63 -15.36 9.48 -26.00
N ILE A 64 -14.09 9.11 -25.85
CA ILE A 64 -13.55 7.78 -26.18
C ILE A 64 -13.31 7.01 -24.88
N LEU A 65 -13.83 5.80 -24.78
CA LEU A 65 -13.52 4.89 -23.70
C LEU A 65 -13.54 3.48 -24.28
N SER A 66 -12.39 2.82 -24.26
CA SER A 66 -12.27 1.42 -24.68
C SER A 66 -11.39 0.65 -23.70
N LEU A 67 -11.85 -0.53 -23.28
CA LEU A 67 -11.08 -1.39 -22.40
C LEU A 67 -9.79 -1.82 -23.11
N ALA A 68 -8.66 -1.40 -22.56
CA ALA A 68 -7.33 -1.58 -23.16
C ALA A 68 -6.65 -2.89 -22.73
N GLY A 69 -7.16 -3.52 -21.67
CA GLY A 69 -6.66 -4.77 -21.10
C GLY A 69 -7.04 -4.92 -19.64
N HIS A 70 -7.10 -6.17 -19.20
CA HIS A 70 -7.16 -6.52 -17.79
C HIS A 70 -5.73 -6.65 -17.26
N ASN A 71 -5.37 -5.79 -16.31
CA ASN A 71 -4.25 -6.07 -15.41
C ASN A 71 -4.87 -6.79 -14.21
N GLN A 72 -4.28 -7.92 -13.77
CA GLN A 72 -4.77 -8.63 -12.57
C GLN A 72 -4.79 -7.63 -11.40
N GLY A 73 -5.97 -7.40 -10.82
CA GLY A 73 -6.12 -6.53 -9.65
C GLY A 73 -5.64 -7.21 -8.37
N GLY A 74 -5.42 -6.41 -7.32
CA GLY A 74 -5.32 -6.93 -5.95
C GLY A 74 -6.64 -7.58 -5.49
N PHE A 75 -6.66 -8.28 -4.37
CA PHE A 75 -7.81 -9.13 -4.03
C PHE A 75 -9.07 -8.37 -3.54
N ILE A 76 -8.97 -7.09 -3.16
CA ILE A 76 -10.12 -6.26 -2.74
C ILE A 76 -10.64 -5.38 -3.88
N SER A 77 -9.75 -4.89 -4.74
CA SER A 77 -10.11 -3.99 -5.83
C SER A 77 -9.81 -4.61 -7.19
N GLN A 78 -10.82 -4.65 -8.05
CA GLN A 78 -10.59 -4.97 -9.46
C GLN A 78 -9.86 -3.82 -10.12
N ALA A 79 -8.89 -4.14 -10.97
CA ALA A 79 -8.12 -3.16 -11.70
C ALA A 79 -8.32 -3.34 -13.21
N LEU A 80 -8.60 -2.24 -13.90
CA LEU A 80 -8.79 -2.21 -15.36
C LEU A 80 -7.96 -1.08 -15.97
N SER A 81 -7.60 -1.22 -17.23
CA SER A 81 -7.02 -0.11 -18.00
C SER A 81 -7.95 0.29 -19.13
N TYR A 82 -8.13 1.59 -19.32
CA TYR A 82 -8.98 2.14 -20.37
C TYR A 82 -8.20 3.13 -21.22
N ASP A 83 -8.32 2.99 -22.54
CA ASP A 83 -7.89 4.00 -23.50
C ASP A 83 -8.95 5.11 -23.59
N THR A 84 -8.52 6.35 -23.45
CA THR A 84 -9.37 7.56 -23.55
C THR A 84 -8.83 8.51 -24.62
N ASP A 85 -9.59 9.56 -24.93
CA ASP A 85 -9.10 10.63 -25.83
C ASP A 85 -7.98 11.48 -25.21
N GLN A 86 -7.73 11.35 -23.90
CA GLN A 86 -6.63 12.01 -23.16
C GLN A 86 -5.46 11.06 -22.85
N GLY A 87 -5.46 9.84 -23.40
CA GLY A 87 -4.49 8.79 -23.10
C GLY A 87 -5.03 7.69 -22.19
N ARG A 88 -4.19 6.69 -21.92
CA ARG A 88 -4.58 5.52 -21.14
C ARG A 88 -4.63 5.85 -19.64
N VAL A 89 -5.62 5.29 -18.94
CA VAL A 89 -5.77 5.40 -17.50
C VAL A 89 -5.84 4.02 -16.84
N PHE A 90 -5.46 3.96 -15.57
CA PHE A 90 -5.63 2.79 -14.72
C PHE A 90 -6.76 3.05 -13.72
N VAL A 91 -7.69 2.10 -13.57
CA VAL A 91 -8.90 2.25 -12.76
C VAL A 91 -8.96 1.14 -11.74
N LYS A 92 -8.99 1.50 -10.45
CA LYS A 92 -9.33 0.60 -9.36
C LYS A 92 -10.80 0.73 -9.02
N ILE A 93 -11.43 -0.41 -8.76
CA ILE A 93 -12.87 -0.54 -8.50
C ILE A 93 -13.05 -1.32 -7.20
N ASN A 94 -13.82 -0.78 -6.27
CA ASN A 94 -14.20 -1.49 -5.05
C ASN A 94 -15.69 -1.27 -4.79
N CYS A 95 -16.48 -2.34 -4.73
CA CYS A 95 -17.93 -2.30 -4.52
C CYS A 95 -18.33 -2.29 -3.04
N GLY A 96 -17.37 -2.35 -2.11
CA GLY A 96 -17.61 -2.35 -0.67
C GLY A 96 -17.96 -0.97 -0.12
N ALA A 97 -18.72 -0.94 0.98
CA ALA A 97 -19.17 0.31 1.63
C ALA A 97 -18.03 1.22 2.14
N GLN A 98 -16.81 0.69 2.28
CA GLN A 98 -15.62 1.43 2.72
C GLN A 98 -14.74 1.92 1.54
N ALA A 99 -15.15 1.70 0.29
CA ALA A 99 -14.34 2.02 -0.90
C ALA A 99 -13.89 3.49 -0.93
N THR A 100 -14.80 4.44 -0.67
CA THR A 100 -14.50 5.88 -0.68
C THR A 100 -13.42 6.22 0.35
N ILE A 101 -13.48 5.63 1.55
CA ILE A 101 -12.48 5.84 2.60
C ILE A 101 -11.13 5.26 2.17
N MET A 102 -11.12 4.03 1.66
CA MET A 102 -9.93 3.34 1.19
C MET A 102 -9.21 4.15 0.10
N PHE A 103 -9.94 4.56 -0.94
CA PHE A 103 -9.38 5.35 -2.03
C PHE A 103 -8.97 6.76 -1.59
N THR A 104 -9.69 7.39 -0.66
CA THR A 104 -9.27 8.68 -0.08
C THR A 104 -7.93 8.55 0.63
N GLY A 105 -7.73 7.47 1.40
CA GLY A 105 -6.47 7.16 2.05
C GLY A 105 -5.33 6.92 1.06
N GLU A 106 -5.58 6.16 0.01
CA GLU A 106 -4.59 5.90 -1.05
C GLU A 106 -4.21 7.19 -1.79
N VAL A 107 -5.18 8.03 -2.18
CA VAL A 107 -4.91 9.32 -2.84
C VAL A 107 -4.10 10.25 -1.94
N ALA A 108 -4.42 10.32 -0.65
CA ALA A 108 -3.65 11.12 0.30
C ALA A 108 -2.22 10.59 0.46
N SER A 109 -2.04 9.27 0.41
CA SER A 109 -0.73 8.62 0.48
C SER A 109 0.11 8.89 -0.77
N LEU A 110 -0.45 8.73 -1.97
CA LEU A 110 0.18 9.06 -3.25
C LEU A 110 0.62 10.53 -3.29
N LYS A 111 -0.27 11.45 -2.90
CA LYS A 111 0.05 12.89 -2.81
C LYS A 111 1.16 13.16 -1.81
N GLY A 112 1.08 12.56 -0.62
CA GLY A 112 2.08 12.73 0.43
C GLY A 112 3.48 12.29 -0.02
N ILE A 113 3.59 11.14 -0.69
CA ILE A 113 4.88 10.66 -1.23
C ILE A 113 5.35 11.59 -2.36
N LYS A 114 4.47 11.94 -3.31
CA LYS A 114 4.80 12.82 -4.44
C LYS A 114 5.34 14.18 -4.00
N GLU A 115 4.74 14.79 -2.97
CA GLU A 115 5.16 16.09 -2.43
C GLU A 115 6.59 16.10 -1.88
N THR A 116 7.13 14.93 -1.50
CA THR A 116 8.53 14.84 -1.04
C THR A 116 9.54 14.96 -2.17
N ALA A 117 9.12 14.72 -3.42
CA ALA A 117 9.97 14.67 -4.61
C ALA A 117 11.16 13.69 -4.50
N THR A 118 10.97 12.56 -3.83
CA THR A 118 12.02 11.55 -3.56
C THR A 118 11.92 10.32 -4.47
N VAL A 119 10.75 9.67 -4.48
CA VAL A 119 10.44 8.48 -5.28
C VAL A 119 9.16 8.71 -6.09
N ARG A 120 9.07 8.10 -7.28
CA ARG A 120 7.89 8.24 -8.15
C ARG A 120 6.75 7.37 -7.63
N VAL A 121 5.54 7.88 -7.78
CA VAL A 121 4.28 7.17 -7.57
C VAL A 121 3.31 7.52 -8.72
N PRO A 122 2.29 6.68 -9.02
CA PRO A 122 1.24 7.02 -9.99
C PRO A 122 0.50 8.31 -9.62
N GLU A 123 0.18 9.15 -10.61
CA GLU A 123 -0.63 10.34 -10.35
C GLU A 123 -2.12 9.99 -10.13
N PRO A 124 -2.74 10.45 -9.04
CA PRO A 124 -4.19 10.41 -8.90
C PRO A 124 -4.88 11.37 -9.88
N ILE A 125 -5.69 10.84 -10.78
CA ILE A 125 -6.45 11.63 -11.76
C ILE A 125 -7.80 12.04 -11.16
N ALA A 126 -8.57 11.07 -10.68
CA ALA A 126 -9.90 11.32 -10.14
C ALA A 126 -10.41 10.19 -9.24
N MET A 127 -11.46 10.47 -8.49
CA MET A 127 -12.26 9.50 -7.75
C MET A 127 -13.74 9.72 -8.02
N ALA A 128 -14.53 8.66 -7.93
CA ALA A 128 -15.98 8.74 -8.05
C ALA A 128 -16.67 7.60 -7.31
N ASP A 129 -17.87 7.85 -6.79
CA ASP A 129 -18.72 6.80 -6.25
C ASP A 129 -19.51 6.11 -7.38
N LEU A 130 -19.80 4.82 -7.20
CA LEU A 130 -20.65 4.07 -8.11
C LEU A 130 -22.12 4.15 -7.65
N PRO A 131 -23.09 4.44 -8.54
CA PRO A 131 -24.53 4.41 -8.24
C PRO A 131 -25.03 3.16 -7.50
N SER A 132 -24.47 1.99 -7.80
CA SER A 132 -24.77 0.70 -7.19
C SER A 132 -24.11 0.48 -5.83
N GLY A 133 -23.25 1.40 -5.40
CA GLY A 133 -22.48 1.33 -4.16
C GLY A 133 -21.00 0.99 -4.41
N GLY A 134 -20.14 1.53 -3.55
CA GLY A 134 -18.68 1.48 -3.71
C GLY A 134 -18.14 2.67 -4.50
N GLY A 135 -16.94 2.54 -5.05
CA GLY A 135 -16.28 3.63 -5.74
C GLY A 135 -15.15 3.22 -6.68
N LEU A 136 -14.58 4.26 -7.29
CA LEU A 136 -13.53 4.23 -8.30
C LEU A 136 -12.36 5.12 -7.86
N LEU A 137 -11.16 4.65 -8.13
CA LEU A 137 -9.95 5.46 -8.14
C LEU A 137 -9.30 5.37 -9.52
N ILE A 138 -9.15 6.50 -10.18
CA ILE A 138 -8.51 6.61 -11.49
C ILE A 138 -7.12 7.21 -11.31
N LEU A 139 -6.12 6.50 -11.83
CA LEU A 139 -4.70 6.82 -11.75
C LEU A 139 -4.09 6.94 -13.15
N GLU A 140 -2.93 7.61 -13.22
CA GLU A 140 -2.01 7.53 -14.35
C GLU A 140 -1.75 6.06 -14.72
N TYR A 141 -1.85 5.74 -16.02
CA TYR A 141 -1.40 4.45 -16.50
C TYR A 141 0.12 4.44 -16.66
N LEU A 142 0.77 3.46 -16.04
CA LEU A 142 2.21 3.25 -16.12
C LEU A 142 2.50 1.91 -16.79
N GLN A 143 3.41 1.91 -17.77
CA GLN A 143 3.92 0.68 -18.36
C GLN A 143 5.03 0.10 -17.49
N MET A 144 4.61 -0.67 -16.48
CA MET A 144 5.47 -1.19 -15.43
C MET A 144 6.03 -2.57 -15.75
N ARG A 145 7.20 -2.86 -15.22
CA ARG A 145 7.78 -4.20 -15.09
C ARG A 145 8.32 -4.38 -13.68
N SER A 146 8.58 -5.63 -13.29
CA SER A 146 9.22 -5.96 -12.01
C SER A 146 10.53 -5.20 -11.85
N ILE A 147 10.80 -4.74 -10.62
CA ILE A 147 12.03 -4.03 -10.28
C ILE A 147 13.26 -4.89 -10.63
N GLY A 148 14.25 -4.30 -11.29
CA GLY A 148 15.45 -4.99 -11.71
C GLY A 148 16.65 -4.06 -11.71
N ARG A 149 16.96 -3.45 -12.85
CA ARG A 149 18.15 -2.60 -13.00
C ARG A 149 18.11 -1.35 -12.11
N PHE A 150 16.93 -0.93 -11.68
CA PHE A 150 16.76 0.23 -10.80
C PHE A 150 16.64 -0.09 -9.31
N ALA A 151 16.86 -1.34 -8.89
CA ALA A 151 16.78 -1.73 -7.48
C ALA A 151 17.68 -0.90 -6.55
N GLU A 152 18.91 -0.60 -6.97
CA GLU A 152 19.82 0.28 -6.21
C GLU A 152 19.25 1.69 -6.07
N LYS A 153 18.77 2.28 -7.19
CA LYS A 153 18.15 3.61 -7.18
C LYS A 153 16.90 3.66 -6.30
N LEU A 154 16.11 2.60 -6.29
CA LEU A 154 14.92 2.51 -5.44
C LEU A 154 15.30 2.54 -3.95
N GLY A 155 16.37 1.84 -3.55
CA GLY A 155 16.86 1.85 -2.16
C GLY A 155 17.33 3.24 -1.72
N GLU A 156 18.02 3.95 -2.60
CA GLU A 156 18.44 5.34 -2.34
C GLU A 156 17.27 6.31 -2.21
N GLN A 157 16.27 6.19 -3.08
CA GLN A 157 15.09 7.06 -3.10
C GLN A 157 14.16 6.79 -1.92
N LEU A 158 13.99 5.53 -1.52
CA LEU A 158 13.23 5.20 -0.31
C LEU A 158 13.91 5.73 0.95
N ALA A 159 15.24 5.64 1.04
CA ALA A 159 15.97 6.26 2.15
C ALA A 159 15.78 7.80 2.16
N ASP A 160 15.74 8.45 1.00
CA ASP A 160 15.44 9.88 0.91
C ASP A 160 14.02 10.20 1.36
N LEU A 161 13.04 9.37 1.00
CA LEU A 161 11.65 9.48 1.49
C LEU A 161 11.62 9.43 3.02
N HIS A 162 12.30 8.45 3.62
CA HIS A 162 12.34 8.28 5.07
C HIS A 162 13.11 9.39 5.80
N LEU A 163 14.14 9.97 5.17
CA LEU A 163 14.89 11.10 5.71
C LEU A 163 14.19 12.46 5.51
N HIS A 164 13.21 12.55 4.60
CA HIS A 164 12.57 13.81 4.22
C HIS A 164 12.11 14.62 5.45
N ASN A 165 11.39 13.99 6.38
CA ASN A 165 10.83 14.68 7.53
C ASN A 165 11.91 15.22 8.50
N ILE A 166 12.97 14.46 8.77
CA ILE A 166 14.07 14.95 9.62
C ILE A 166 14.85 16.09 8.95
N LEU A 167 14.97 16.06 7.62
CA LEU A 167 15.59 17.14 6.86
C LEU A 167 14.76 18.42 6.91
N LEU A 168 13.43 18.32 6.82
CA LEU A 168 12.52 19.46 7.05
C LEU A 168 12.69 20.04 8.46
N LYS A 169 12.72 19.21 9.51
CA LYS A 169 12.94 19.68 10.89
C LYS A 169 14.25 20.47 11.02
N ARG A 170 15.34 19.93 10.46
CA ARG A 170 16.66 20.58 10.48
C ARG A 170 16.64 21.91 9.72
N LYS A 171 15.94 21.98 8.60
CA LYS A 171 15.79 23.20 7.79
C LYS A 171 15.03 24.28 8.57
N SER A 172 13.87 23.96 9.12
CA SER A 172 13.06 24.92 9.88
C SER A 172 13.74 25.39 11.16
N GLN A 173 14.55 24.55 11.82
CA GLN A 173 15.38 24.96 12.96
C GLN A 173 16.46 25.99 12.58
N ARG A 174 17.03 25.87 11.37
CA ARG A 174 18.03 26.81 10.84
C ARG A 174 17.41 28.13 10.35
N GLN A 175 16.13 28.12 9.97
CA GLN A 175 15.44 29.27 9.37
C GLN A 175 14.51 30.04 10.34
N LYS A 176 14.69 29.89 11.65
CA LYS A 176 13.97 30.70 12.66
C LYS A 176 14.17 32.20 12.39
N GLY A 177 13.20 32.83 11.72
CA GLY A 177 13.21 34.24 11.35
C GLY A 177 12.39 34.63 10.12
N THR A 178 12.02 33.70 9.23
CA THR A 178 11.32 34.03 7.97
C THR A 178 9.93 33.39 7.94
N ILE A 179 8.88 34.22 7.91
CA ILE A 179 7.48 33.78 7.76
C ILE A 179 7.28 33.39 6.29
N GLY A 180 7.04 32.11 6.00
CA GLY A 180 6.63 31.70 4.64
C GLY A 180 6.92 30.26 4.19
N GLU A 181 7.24 29.30 5.05
CA GLU A 181 7.50 27.92 4.56
C GLU A 181 6.21 27.11 4.37
N ARG A 182 5.96 26.67 3.12
CA ARG A 182 5.12 25.50 2.82
C ARG A 182 5.89 24.23 3.21
N ASN A 183 5.17 23.29 3.81
CA ASN A 183 5.60 21.97 4.34
C ASN A 183 6.29 22.02 5.71
N GLN A 184 5.46 21.94 6.75
CA GLN A 184 5.91 21.80 8.13
C GLN A 184 6.28 20.35 8.42
N ALA A 185 7.36 20.17 9.18
CA ALA A 185 7.74 18.84 9.63
C ALA A 185 6.70 18.25 10.59
N VAL A 186 6.59 16.92 10.57
CA VAL A 186 5.64 16.16 11.38
C VAL A 186 6.30 15.61 12.63
N ASP A 187 5.75 15.94 13.80
CA ASP A 187 6.24 15.48 15.11
C ASP A 187 5.49 14.27 15.67
N LYS A 188 4.32 13.93 15.11
CA LYS A 188 3.46 12.86 15.60
C LYS A 188 3.47 11.66 14.66
N PHE A 189 3.38 10.47 15.24
CA PHE A 189 3.10 9.26 14.48
C PHE A 189 1.66 9.25 13.96
N GLY A 190 1.41 8.46 12.92
CA GLY A 190 0.11 8.30 12.28
C GLY A 190 -0.03 9.10 10.98
N PHE A 191 -1.24 9.16 10.46
CA PHE A 191 -1.54 9.87 9.22
C PHE A 191 -2.77 10.77 9.42
N HIS A 192 -2.89 11.81 8.59
CA HIS A 192 -3.97 12.79 8.72
C HIS A 192 -5.33 12.26 8.25
N THR A 193 -5.34 11.13 7.54
CA THR A 193 -6.54 10.41 7.12
C THR A 193 -6.38 8.93 7.40
N MET A 194 -7.50 8.20 7.48
CA MET A 194 -7.47 6.75 7.57
C MET A 194 -6.95 6.15 6.25
N THR A 195 -6.06 5.17 6.38
CA THR A 195 -5.56 4.36 5.25
C THR A 195 -6.01 2.92 5.42
N CYS A 196 -5.87 2.10 4.38
CA CYS A 196 -6.19 0.67 4.42
C CYS A 196 -5.38 -0.13 5.45
N CYS A 197 -4.24 0.41 5.91
CA CYS A 197 -3.36 -0.22 6.90
C CYS A 197 -3.87 -0.12 8.36
N GLY A 198 -5.00 0.56 8.60
CA GLY A 198 -5.65 0.58 9.92
C GLY A 198 -4.95 1.42 10.99
N TYR A 199 -5.28 1.16 12.26
CA TYR A 199 -4.72 1.84 13.44
C TYR A 199 -3.74 0.92 14.17
N ILE A 200 -2.50 1.40 14.38
CA ILE A 200 -1.47 0.68 15.13
C ILE A 200 -1.41 1.24 16.57
N PRO A 201 -2.00 0.56 17.58
CA PRO A 201 -1.82 0.97 18.96
C PRO A 201 -0.36 0.77 19.39
N GLN A 202 0.26 1.82 19.93
CA GLN A 202 1.58 1.73 20.54
C GLN A 202 1.46 0.99 21.89
N ILE A 203 1.51 -0.35 21.86
CA ILE A 203 1.51 -1.16 23.08
C ILE A 203 2.96 -1.35 23.53
N LYS A 204 3.21 -1.04 24.82
CA LYS A 204 4.46 -1.18 25.59
C LYS A 204 5.66 -1.69 24.78
N LEU A 205 6.46 -0.72 24.34
CA LEU A 205 7.68 -0.92 23.55
C LEU A 205 8.60 -1.95 24.22
N HIS A 206 8.84 -3.04 23.50
CA HIS A 206 9.80 -4.08 23.83
C HIS A 206 11.21 -3.49 24.09
N LYS A 207 12.07 -4.18 24.85
CA LYS A 207 13.47 -3.77 25.10
C LYS A 207 14.23 -3.43 23.82
N ALA A 208 13.85 -4.03 22.69
CA ALA A 208 14.43 -3.75 21.38
C ALA A 208 14.29 -2.30 20.91
N PHE A 209 13.40 -1.50 21.51
CA PHE A 209 13.26 -0.07 21.23
C PHE A 209 13.92 0.83 22.27
N LYS A 210 14.49 0.24 23.32
CA LYS A 210 15.18 0.99 24.38
C LYS A 210 16.35 1.76 23.76
N ASP A 211 16.51 3.02 24.18
CA ASP A 211 17.60 3.91 23.75
C ASP A 211 17.63 4.18 22.22
N THR A 212 16.56 3.82 21.50
CA THR A 212 16.41 4.11 20.07
C THR A 212 15.56 5.37 19.89
N LEU A 213 16.18 6.44 19.39
CA LEU A 213 15.44 7.64 18.99
C LEU A 213 14.71 7.38 17.67
N ILE A 214 13.40 7.14 17.75
CA ILE A 214 12.56 7.01 16.55
C ILE A 214 12.09 8.40 16.13
N ILE A 215 12.46 8.78 14.91
CA ILE A 215 11.95 9.98 14.26
C ILE A 215 10.83 9.55 13.31
N PRO A 216 9.65 10.20 13.33
CA PRO A 216 8.59 9.87 12.38
C PRO A 216 9.06 10.08 10.94
N SER A 217 9.02 9.04 10.14
CA SER A 217 9.31 9.04 8.70
C SER A 217 8.02 8.79 7.95
N LEU A 218 7.81 9.47 6.82
CA LEU A 218 6.69 9.14 5.94
C LEU A 218 6.98 7.77 5.32
N LEU A 219 6.13 6.79 5.60
CA LEU A 219 6.26 5.42 5.09
C LEU A 219 5.34 5.20 3.89
N HIS A 220 5.71 4.25 3.04
CA HIS A 220 4.81 3.63 2.08
C HIS A 220 3.66 2.90 2.81
N GLY A 221 3.97 2.14 3.86
CA GLY A 221 3.00 1.47 4.73
C GLY A 221 2.57 0.08 4.24
N ASP A 222 2.85 -0.27 2.99
CA ASP A 222 2.65 -1.62 2.43
C ASP A 222 3.77 -1.99 1.44
N LEU A 223 5.03 -1.89 1.87
CA LEU A 223 6.18 -1.99 0.98
C LEU A 223 6.65 -3.44 0.75
N TRP A 224 6.02 -4.15 -0.17
CA TRP A 224 6.41 -5.51 -0.59
C TRP A 224 6.60 -5.63 -2.11
N GLU A 225 6.99 -6.81 -2.58
CA GLU A 225 7.41 -7.04 -3.98
C GLU A 225 6.39 -6.62 -5.03
N ALA A 226 5.11 -6.77 -4.74
CA ALA A 226 4.04 -6.47 -5.68
C ALA A 226 3.61 -5.01 -5.67
N ASN A 227 4.23 -4.16 -4.84
CA ASN A 227 3.98 -2.71 -4.74
C ASN A 227 5.21 -1.89 -5.15
N VAL A 228 6.20 -2.55 -5.76
CA VAL A 228 7.39 -1.93 -6.34
C VAL A 228 7.52 -2.32 -7.80
N ALA A 229 7.84 -1.35 -8.64
CA ALA A 229 8.06 -1.58 -10.06
C ALA A 229 9.12 -0.64 -10.61
N GLU A 230 9.46 -0.86 -11.88
CA GLU A 230 10.17 0.12 -12.69
C GLU A 230 9.51 0.28 -14.06
N ASP A 231 9.75 1.43 -14.68
CA ASP A 231 9.48 1.66 -16.10
C ASP A 231 10.77 2.07 -16.83
N GLU A 232 10.65 2.73 -17.98
CA GLU A 232 11.81 3.24 -18.71
C GLU A 232 12.53 4.37 -17.96
N SER A 233 11.81 5.15 -17.16
CA SER A 233 12.29 6.36 -16.48
C SER A 233 12.92 6.07 -15.11
N GLY A 234 12.51 4.99 -14.44
CA GLY A 234 13.09 4.60 -13.17
C GLY A 234 12.19 3.73 -12.30
N PRO A 235 12.53 3.59 -11.02
CA PRO A 235 11.72 2.83 -10.08
C PRO A 235 10.55 3.69 -9.59
N LEU A 236 9.49 3.01 -9.14
CA LEU A 236 8.30 3.64 -8.59
C LEU A 236 7.65 2.74 -7.55
N LEU A 237 6.91 3.38 -6.65
CA LEU A 237 6.07 2.73 -5.64
C LEU A 237 4.60 2.91 -6.00
N PHE A 238 3.75 1.95 -5.67
CA PHE A 238 2.31 2.05 -5.88
C PHE A 238 1.55 1.31 -4.77
N ASP A 239 0.26 1.59 -4.69
CA ASP A 239 -0.64 1.08 -3.65
C ASP A 239 -0.23 1.43 -2.20
N PRO A 240 0.14 2.71 -1.91
CA PRO A 240 0.56 3.08 -0.57
C PRO A 240 -0.61 3.19 0.42
N GLY A 241 -0.36 2.75 1.64
CA GLY A 241 -1.18 2.99 2.83
C GLY A 241 -0.41 3.81 3.85
N SER A 242 0.03 5.02 3.44
CA SER A 242 1.04 5.78 4.14
C SER A 242 0.67 6.22 5.55
N PHE A 243 1.69 6.29 6.40
CA PHE A 243 1.63 6.94 7.71
C PHE A 243 3.01 7.42 8.14
N TYR A 244 3.07 8.34 9.10
CA TYR A 244 4.33 8.69 9.76
C TYR A 244 4.65 7.63 10.83
N GLY A 245 5.71 6.87 10.59
CA GLY A 245 6.09 5.70 11.37
C GLY A 245 7.59 5.61 11.61
N HIS A 246 8.05 4.47 12.12
CA HIS A 246 9.47 4.14 12.16
C HIS A 246 9.89 3.59 10.79
N SER A 247 10.94 4.14 10.18
CA SER A 247 11.41 3.74 8.84
C SER A 247 11.72 2.24 8.68
N GLU A 248 12.08 1.57 9.78
CA GLU A 248 12.32 0.12 9.76
C GLU A 248 11.06 -0.68 9.43
N TYR A 249 9.85 -0.16 9.68
CA TYR A 249 8.59 -0.84 9.34
C TYR A 249 8.52 -1.23 7.85
N ASP A 250 8.74 -0.26 6.96
CA ASP A 250 8.74 -0.50 5.51
C ASP A 250 9.86 -1.46 5.09
N LEU A 251 11.06 -1.32 5.67
CA LEU A 251 12.17 -2.22 5.38
C LEU A 251 11.87 -3.66 5.77
N SER A 252 11.28 -3.87 6.94
CA SER A 252 10.99 -5.20 7.46
C SER A 252 9.93 -5.94 6.64
N ILE A 253 8.94 -5.21 6.12
CA ILE A 253 7.98 -5.77 5.18
C ILE A 253 8.69 -6.11 3.85
N GLY A 254 9.58 -5.23 3.36
CA GLY A 254 10.39 -5.51 2.18
C GLY A 254 11.25 -6.77 2.31
N GLU A 255 11.90 -6.95 3.47
CA GLU A 255 12.74 -8.13 3.77
C GLU A 255 11.94 -9.43 3.73
N MET A 256 10.66 -9.41 4.13
CA MET A 256 9.79 -10.58 4.20
C MET A 256 9.52 -11.22 2.82
N PHE A 257 9.56 -10.43 1.74
CA PHE A 257 9.20 -10.88 0.39
C PHE A 257 10.39 -10.89 -0.60
N GLY A 258 11.56 -10.37 -0.20
CA GLY A 258 12.85 -10.66 -0.85
C GLY A 258 13.08 -10.11 -2.27
N ALA A 259 12.11 -9.44 -2.90
CA ALA A 259 12.20 -9.09 -4.33
C ALA A 259 13.12 -7.92 -4.68
N GLN A 260 13.44 -7.04 -3.74
CA GLN A 260 14.22 -5.84 -4.04
C GLN A 260 15.74 -6.15 -4.13
N GLY A 261 16.16 -7.33 -3.65
CA GLY A 261 17.54 -7.82 -3.75
C GLY A 261 18.56 -7.05 -2.91
N MET A 262 19.79 -7.58 -2.87
CA MET A 262 20.88 -7.02 -2.05
C MET A 262 21.24 -5.58 -2.40
N ALA A 263 21.11 -5.19 -3.67
CA ALA A 263 21.44 -3.84 -4.15
C ALA A 263 20.53 -2.76 -3.53
N PHE A 264 19.24 -3.05 -3.39
CA PHE A 264 18.28 -2.17 -2.73
C PHE A 264 18.62 -1.94 -1.25
N PHE A 265 18.77 -3.02 -0.47
CA PHE A 265 19.06 -2.88 0.97
C PHE A 265 20.41 -2.24 1.24
N SER A 266 21.43 -2.59 0.45
CA SER A 266 22.77 -2.01 0.58
C SER A 266 22.74 -0.51 0.34
N SER A 267 22.08 -0.06 -0.73
CA SER A 267 22.00 1.37 -1.07
C SER A 267 21.17 2.18 -0.08
N TYR A 268 20.06 1.62 0.41
CA TYR A 268 19.28 2.21 1.49
C TYR A 268 20.15 2.40 2.76
N HIS A 269 20.85 1.35 3.20
CA HIS A 269 21.62 1.39 4.44
C HIS A 269 22.89 2.24 4.36
N ARG A 270 23.37 2.61 3.16
CA ARG A 270 24.40 3.67 3.01
C ARG A 270 23.92 5.02 3.55
N LYS A 271 22.62 5.32 3.45
CA LYS A 271 22.02 6.58 3.93
C LYS A 271 21.45 6.45 5.35
N ILE A 272 20.82 5.32 5.67
CA ILE A 272 20.23 5.04 6.98
C ILE A 272 20.83 3.73 7.54
N PRO A 273 21.94 3.81 8.29
CA PRO A 273 22.57 2.63 8.88
C PRO A 273 21.63 1.88 9.83
N LYS A 274 21.76 0.55 9.89
CA LYS A 274 21.02 -0.28 10.86
C LYS A 274 21.36 0.16 12.29
N ALA A 275 20.36 0.55 13.06
CA ALA A 275 20.53 0.87 14.48
C ALA A 275 20.67 -0.43 15.30
N PRO A 276 21.36 -0.41 16.46
CA PRO A 276 21.38 -1.55 17.38
C PRO A 276 19.96 -2.06 17.66
N GLY A 277 19.76 -3.38 17.60
CA GLY A 277 18.44 -4.01 17.76
C GLY A 277 17.56 -4.06 16.49
N PHE A 278 18.07 -3.62 15.33
CA PHE A 278 17.34 -3.66 14.05
C PHE A 278 16.75 -5.05 13.76
N GLU A 279 17.54 -6.12 13.89
CA GLU A 279 17.08 -7.47 13.49
C GLU A 279 15.89 -7.94 14.35
N THR A 280 15.91 -7.69 15.66
CA THR A 280 14.78 -7.99 16.55
C THR A 280 13.55 -7.14 16.22
N ARG A 281 13.74 -5.84 15.93
CA ARG A 281 12.64 -4.97 15.50
C ARG A 281 12.07 -5.39 14.16
N SER A 282 12.91 -5.90 13.25
CA SER A 282 12.47 -6.38 11.95
C SER A 282 11.51 -7.56 12.10
N LEU A 283 11.85 -8.53 12.95
CA LEU A 283 10.95 -9.64 13.28
C LEU A 283 9.62 -9.16 13.89
N LEU A 284 9.64 -8.14 14.76
CA LEU A 284 8.43 -7.57 15.36
C LEU A 284 7.52 -6.91 14.32
N TYR A 285 8.09 -6.17 13.36
CA TYR A 285 7.32 -5.56 12.27
C TYR A 285 6.77 -6.59 11.29
N GLN A 286 7.56 -7.61 10.95
CA GLN A 286 7.08 -8.74 10.14
C GLN A 286 5.95 -9.50 10.84
N LEU A 287 6.06 -9.71 12.17
CA LEU A 287 4.99 -10.36 12.94
C LEU A 287 3.71 -9.53 12.90
N PHE A 288 3.81 -8.21 13.05
CA PHE A 288 2.65 -7.34 12.93
C PHE A 288 1.97 -7.49 11.56
N HIS A 289 2.75 -7.43 10.48
CA HIS A 289 2.22 -7.59 9.13
C HIS A 289 1.61 -8.98 8.91
N SER A 290 2.27 -10.04 9.39
CA SER A 290 1.78 -11.41 9.32
C SER A 290 0.48 -11.63 10.11
N LEU A 291 0.35 -11.01 11.28
CA LEU A 291 -0.88 -11.04 12.09
C LEU A 291 -2.01 -10.26 11.43
N ASN A 292 -1.70 -9.10 10.84
CA ASN A 292 -2.66 -8.34 10.06
C ASN A 292 -3.17 -9.20 8.90
N ASN A 293 -2.27 -9.87 8.20
CA ASN A 293 -2.63 -10.79 7.13
C ASN A 293 -3.46 -11.97 7.66
N TRP A 294 -3.08 -12.60 8.77
CA TRP A 294 -3.92 -13.66 9.34
C TRP A 294 -5.35 -13.17 9.65
N ASN A 295 -5.49 -11.97 10.23
CA ASN A 295 -6.81 -11.37 10.49
C ASN A 295 -7.63 -11.14 9.20
N HIS A 296 -6.97 -10.72 8.12
CA HIS A 296 -7.62 -10.37 6.85
C HIS A 296 -7.83 -11.57 5.90
N PHE A 297 -6.97 -12.58 5.91
CA PHE A 297 -6.92 -13.65 4.91
C PHE A 297 -7.20 -15.03 5.47
N GLY A 298 -7.20 -15.18 6.79
CA GLY A 298 -7.40 -16.48 7.42
C GLY A 298 -6.11 -17.30 7.56
N SER A 299 -6.28 -18.61 7.73
CA SER A 299 -5.29 -19.52 8.31
C SER A 299 -3.98 -19.68 7.53
N ASP A 300 -3.92 -19.25 6.26
CA ASP A 300 -2.72 -19.38 5.43
C ASP A 300 -1.52 -18.61 6.04
N PHE A 301 -1.79 -17.57 6.82
CA PHE A 301 -0.78 -16.76 7.53
C PHE A 301 -0.60 -17.15 9.00
N GLN A 302 -1.31 -18.18 9.48
CA GLN A 302 -1.19 -18.64 10.87
C GLN A 302 0.19 -19.25 11.13
N ALA A 303 0.67 -20.11 10.22
CA ALA A 303 1.94 -20.81 10.40
C ALA A 303 3.13 -19.84 10.41
N SER A 304 3.17 -18.88 9.49
CA SER A 304 4.20 -17.84 9.42
C SER A 304 4.19 -16.94 10.68
N SER A 305 3.00 -16.54 11.13
CA SER A 305 2.82 -15.74 12.35
C SER A 305 3.35 -16.47 13.58
N LEU A 306 3.02 -17.75 13.75
CA LEU A 306 3.53 -18.57 14.86
C LEU A 306 5.05 -18.77 14.78
N SER A 307 5.61 -18.92 13.59
CA SER A 307 7.07 -19.04 13.39
C SER A 307 7.79 -17.76 13.82
N LEU A 308 7.27 -16.60 13.43
CA LEU A 308 7.82 -15.30 13.82
C LEU A 308 7.74 -15.09 15.34
N MET A 309 6.62 -15.46 15.97
CA MET A 309 6.49 -15.40 17.43
C MET A 309 7.57 -16.23 18.14
N ARG A 310 7.85 -17.45 17.66
CA ARG A 310 8.91 -18.32 18.22
C ARG A 310 10.29 -17.69 18.04
N ALA A 311 10.61 -17.23 16.83
CA ALA A 311 11.89 -16.58 16.55
C ALA A 311 12.12 -15.34 17.42
N ILE A 312 11.06 -14.56 17.68
CA ILE A 312 11.13 -13.43 18.60
C ILE A 312 11.44 -13.92 20.02
N LEU A 313 10.70 -14.91 20.53
CA LEU A 313 10.91 -15.46 21.89
C LEU A 313 12.32 -16.02 22.07
N ASP A 314 12.88 -16.67 21.06
CA ASP A 314 14.25 -17.21 21.09
C ASP A 314 15.33 -16.11 21.06
N SER A 315 14.98 -14.91 20.63
CA SER A 315 15.88 -13.74 20.55
C SER A 315 15.88 -12.84 21.80
N LEU A 316 15.03 -13.13 22.79
CA LEU A 316 14.86 -12.36 24.04
C LEU A 316 15.77 -12.84 25.17
#